data_AF-A0A843GZS2-F1
#
_entry.id   AF-A0A843GZS2-F1
#
_cell.length_a   1.000
_cell.length_b   1.000
_cell.length_c   1.000
_cell.angle_alpha   90.00
_cell.angle_beta   90.00
_cell.angle_gamma   90.00
#
_symmetry.space_group_name_H-M   'P 1'
#
loop_
_entity.id
_entity.type
_entity.pdbx_description
1 polymer ?
#
loop_
_entity_poly.entity_id
_entity_poly.type
_entity_poly.pdbx_seq_one_letter_code
_entity_poly.pdbx_strand_id
1 'polypeptide(L)'
;MEFNFNDGGRSKYFKGETGDCVTRAIAIATGVDYLEVYKELNNLAKSERIGKRKKKISNSRTGVYRQTAEKYLESLGWKWKSCMKIGTGCQVHLKANELPKGTIICRLTRHFTCVIDGVINDTYDCSREENRCVYGYYYKD
;
A
#
# COMPACT_ATOMS: atom_id res chain seq x y z
N MET A 1 3.34 1.21 17.50
CA MET A 1 2.00 0.97 16.93
C MET A 1 1.71 -0.48 17.19
N GLU A 2 0.45 -0.82 17.44
CA GLU A 2 0.08 -2.23 17.45
C GLU A 2 0.19 -2.82 16.05
N PHE A 3 0.52 -4.10 16.00
CA PHE A 3 0.62 -4.87 14.77
C PHE A 3 -0.41 -6.01 14.81
N ASN A 4 -1.20 -6.09 13.75
CA ASN A 4 -2.13 -7.18 13.49
C ASN A 4 -1.70 -7.92 12.22
N PHE A 5 -1.48 -9.23 12.35
CA PHE A 5 -1.19 -10.05 11.18
C PHE A 5 -2.43 -10.12 10.28
N ASN A 6 -2.29 -9.62 9.05
CA ASN A 6 -3.34 -9.61 8.05
C ASN A 6 -2.73 -9.74 6.65
N ASP A 7 -3.00 -10.86 5.98
CA ASP A 7 -2.52 -11.12 4.63
C ASP A 7 -3.50 -10.62 3.54
N GLY A 8 -4.57 -9.92 3.93
CA GLY A 8 -5.60 -9.42 3.05
C GLY A 8 -6.43 -10.51 2.38
N GLY A 9 -6.39 -11.76 2.84
CA GLY A 9 -7.07 -12.90 2.22
C GLY A 9 -6.25 -13.62 1.15
N ARG A 10 -4.97 -13.26 0.98
CA ARG A 10 -4.07 -13.88 0.00
C ARG A 10 -3.99 -15.40 0.13
N SER A 11 -3.89 -15.91 1.36
CA SER A 11 -3.76 -17.35 1.67
C SER A 11 -4.91 -18.21 1.15
N LYS A 12 -6.08 -17.62 0.87
CA LYS A 12 -7.20 -18.30 0.22
C LYS A 12 -6.89 -18.75 -1.21
N TYR A 13 -5.96 -18.07 -1.89
CA TYR A 13 -5.68 -18.26 -3.31
C TYR A 13 -4.25 -18.70 -3.60
N PHE A 14 -3.27 -18.27 -2.79
CA PHE A 14 -1.85 -18.46 -3.06
C PHE A 14 -1.09 -18.96 -1.83
N LYS A 15 -0.07 -19.79 -2.09
CA LYS A 15 0.87 -20.30 -1.07
C LYS A 15 2.21 -19.54 -1.11
N GLY A 16 2.98 -19.63 -0.04
CA GLY A 16 4.33 -19.03 0.09
C GLY A 16 4.31 -17.50 0.24
N GLU A 17 5.49 -16.87 0.29
CA GLU A 17 5.65 -15.43 0.49
C GLU A 17 5.95 -14.67 -0.81
N THR A 18 5.53 -13.40 -0.90
CA THR A 18 5.78 -12.58 -2.09
C THR A 18 5.68 -11.06 -1.82
N GLY A 19 5.96 -10.25 -2.85
CA GLY A 19 6.10 -8.80 -2.77
C GLY A 19 4.81 -8.01 -3.07
N ASP A 20 3.65 -8.57 -2.72
CA ASP A 20 2.32 -8.09 -3.08
C ASP A 20 1.72 -7.09 -2.07
N CYS A 21 2.56 -6.36 -1.35
CA CYS A 21 2.15 -5.42 -0.29
C CYS A 21 1.07 -4.42 -0.76
N VAL A 22 1.14 -3.96 -2.01
CA VAL A 22 0.13 -3.06 -2.60
C VAL A 22 -1.23 -3.75 -2.68
N THR A 23 -1.29 -4.97 -3.22
CA THR A 23 -2.53 -5.74 -3.35
C THR A 23 -3.13 -6.03 -1.98
N ARG A 24 -2.32 -6.48 -1.01
CA ARG A 24 -2.79 -6.75 0.36
C ARG A 24 -3.32 -5.50 1.03
N ALA A 25 -2.55 -4.40 1.02
CA ALA A 25 -2.95 -3.17 1.68
C ALA A 25 -4.27 -2.61 1.11
N ILE A 26 -4.46 -2.71 -0.21
CA ILE A 26 -5.71 -2.27 -0.85
C ILE A 26 -6.87 -3.19 -0.47
N ALA A 27 -6.70 -4.51 -0.57
CA ALA A 27 -7.75 -5.48 -0.21
C ALA A 27 -8.22 -5.30 1.25
N ILE A 28 -7.27 -5.13 2.18
CA ILE A 28 -7.57 -4.87 3.60
C ILE A 28 -8.34 -3.56 3.75
N ALA A 29 -7.87 -2.48 3.12
CA ALA A 29 -8.43 -1.16 3.32
C ALA A 29 -9.82 -0.98 2.68
N THR A 30 -10.08 -1.65 1.56
CA THR A 30 -11.33 -1.51 0.80
C THR A 30 -12.35 -2.60 1.13
N GLY A 31 -11.93 -3.71 1.73
CA GLY A 31 -12.75 -4.90 1.91
C GLY A 31 -13.02 -5.67 0.60
N VAL A 32 -12.45 -5.23 -0.53
CA VAL A 32 -12.54 -5.95 -1.81
C VAL A 32 -11.70 -7.22 -1.74
N ASP A 33 -12.19 -8.29 -2.36
CA ASP A 33 -11.47 -9.56 -2.37
C ASP A 33 -10.06 -9.43 -2.95
N TYR A 34 -9.10 -10.11 -2.31
CA TYR A 34 -7.69 -10.09 -2.72
C TYR A 34 -7.52 -10.41 -4.21
N LEU A 35 -8.22 -11.43 -4.70
CA LEU A 35 -8.06 -11.90 -6.08
C LEU A 35 -8.62 -10.90 -7.08
N GLU A 36 -9.67 -10.17 -6.72
CA GLU A 36 -10.23 -9.09 -7.53
C GLU A 36 -9.25 -7.93 -7.65
N VAL A 37 -8.74 -7.41 -6.52
CA VAL A 37 -7.69 -6.38 -6.50
C VAL A 37 -6.46 -6.84 -7.31
N TYR A 38 -6.05 -8.10 -7.13
CA TYR A 38 -4.92 -8.69 -7.84
C TYR A 38 -5.12 -8.66 -9.36
N LYS A 39 -6.32 -9.02 -9.85
CA LYS A 39 -6.68 -9.01 -11.27
C LYS A 39 -6.72 -7.60 -11.84
N GLU A 40 -7.39 -6.68 -11.15
CA GLU A 40 -7.55 -5.29 -11.60
C GLU A 40 -6.22 -4.55 -11.72
N LEU A 41 -5.33 -4.69 -10.72
CA LEU A 41 -3.99 -4.11 -10.78
C LEU A 41 -3.17 -4.66 -11.96
N ASN A 42 -3.26 -5.97 -12.24
CA ASN A 42 -2.58 -6.56 -13.40
C ASN A 42 -3.21 -6.12 -14.73
N ASN A 43 -4.53 -5.89 -14.77
CA ASN A 43 -5.19 -5.36 -15.95
C ASN A 43 -4.75 -3.92 -16.24
N LEU A 44 -4.71 -3.06 -15.23
CA LEU A 44 -4.18 -1.68 -15.35
C LEU A 44 -2.71 -1.67 -15.79
N ALA A 45 -1.92 -2.61 -15.28
CA ALA A 45 -0.50 -2.75 -15.61
C ALA A 45 -0.24 -2.99 -17.11
N LYS A 46 -1.18 -3.61 -17.85
CA LYS A 46 -1.04 -3.86 -19.29
C LYS A 46 -0.89 -2.58 -20.12
N SER A 47 -1.44 -1.47 -19.62
CA SER A 47 -1.34 -0.15 -20.27
C SER A 47 -0.03 0.59 -19.95
N GLU A 48 0.83 0.03 -19.10
CA GLU A 48 2.06 0.69 -18.70
C GLU A 48 3.11 0.70 -19.81
N ARG A 49 3.72 1.87 -20.01
CA ARG A 49 4.88 2.00 -20.90
C ARG A 49 6.15 1.55 -20.19
N ILE A 50 6.93 0.72 -20.87
CA ILE A 50 8.31 0.39 -20.50
C ILE A 50 9.29 1.37 -21.18
N GLY A 51 10.48 1.52 -20.61
CA GLY A 51 11.51 2.42 -21.14
C GLY A 51 12.89 2.15 -20.53
N LYS A 52 13.85 3.03 -20.79
CA LYS A 52 15.24 2.85 -20.31
C LYS A 52 15.33 2.67 -18.79
N ARG A 53 14.55 3.44 -18.01
CA ARG A 53 14.54 3.41 -16.54
C ARG A 53 13.52 2.42 -15.94
N LYS A 54 12.58 1.90 -16.74
CA LYS A 54 11.52 0.99 -16.31
C LYS A 54 11.45 -0.20 -17.25
N LYS A 55 12.05 -1.32 -16.84
CA LYS A 55 12.22 -2.51 -17.69
C LYS A 55 11.06 -3.51 -17.62
N LYS A 56 10.17 -3.35 -16.64
CA LYS A 56 9.02 -4.24 -16.42
C LYS A 56 7.78 -3.39 -16.12
N ILE A 57 6.61 -3.96 -16.38
CA ILE A 57 5.34 -3.42 -15.92
C ILE A 57 5.07 -3.88 -14.47
N SER A 58 4.09 -3.27 -13.81
CA SER A 58 3.61 -3.73 -12.51
C SER A 58 3.14 -5.18 -12.58
N ASN A 59 3.28 -5.88 -11.46
CA ASN A 59 2.71 -7.20 -11.28
C ASN A 59 2.26 -7.36 -9.84
N SER A 60 0.99 -7.71 -9.62
CA SER A 60 0.40 -7.80 -8.28
C SER A 60 1.17 -8.74 -7.35
N ARG A 61 1.85 -9.77 -7.86
CA ARG A 61 2.67 -10.69 -7.07
C ARG A 61 4.02 -10.10 -6.68
N THR A 62 4.72 -9.45 -7.61
CA THR A 62 6.13 -9.06 -7.42
C THR A 62 6.34 -7.58 -7.15
N GLY A 63 5.29 -6.77 -7.24
CA GLY A 63 5.32 -5.35 -6.93
C GLY A 63 4.58 -4.50 -7.97
N VAL A 64 3.88 -3.48 -7.47
CA VAL A 64 3.09 -2.56 -8.28
C VAL A 64 3.70 -1.16 -8.18
N TYR A 65 3.86 -0.50 -9.31
CA TYR A 65 4.34 0.88 -9.37
C TYR A 65 3.30 1.84 -8.79
N ARG A 66 3.78 2.92 -8.16
CA ARG A 66 2.91 3.94 -7.54
C ARG A 66 1.81 4.41 -8.49
N GLN A 67 2.13 4.75 -9.74
CA GLN A 67 1.14 5.30 -10.67
C GLN A 67 -0.04 4.34 -10.93
N THR A 68 0.20 3.03 -10.87
CA THR A 68 -0.82 2.02 -11.13
C THR A 68 -1.67 1.78 -9.89
N ALA A 69 -1.05 1.76 -8.71
CA ALA A 69 -1.78 1.75 -7.44
C ALA A 69 -2.66 3.00 -7.28
N GLU A 70 -2.12 4.18 -7.60
CA GLU A 70 -2.80 5.47 -7.52
C GLU A 70 -4.03 5.51 -8.43
N LYS A 71 -3.91 5.09 -9.71
CA LYS A 71 -5.05 4.99 -10.63
C LYS A 71 -6.18 4.09 -10.10
N TYR A 72 -5.83 2.93 -9.53
CA TYR A 72 -6.83 2.02 -9.00
C TYR A 72 -7.51 2.59 -7.76
N LEU A 73 -6.73 3.17 -6.84
CA LEU A 73 -7.26 3.81 -5.63
C LEU A 73 -8.17 5.00 -5.97
N GLU A 74 -7.77 5.85 -6.91
CA GLU A 74 -8.59 6.94 -7.44
C GLU A 74 -9.91 6.43 -8.03
N SER A 75 -9.90 5.32 -8.79
CA SER A 75 -11.15 4.72 -9.31
C SER A 75 -12.09 4.21 -8.22
N LEU A 76 -11.57 3.92 -7.03
CA LEU A 76 -12.35 3.52 -5.85
C LEU A 76 -12.73 4.73 -4.95
N GLY A 77 -12.40 5.95 -5.37
CA GLY A 77 -12.69 7.19 -4.64
C GLY A 77 -11.70 7.53 -3.52
N TRP A 78 -10.55 6.86 -3.46
CA TRP A 78 -9.51 7.19 -2.50
C TRP A 78 -8.70 8.41 -2.94
N LYS A 79 -8.27 9.21 -1.96
CA LYS A 79 -7.53 10.45 -2.16
C LYS A 79 -6.13 10.33 -1.57
N TRP A 80 -5.13 10.90 -2.25
CA TRP A 80 -3.75 10.95 -1.78
C TRP A 80 -3.49 12.19 -0.91
N LYS A 81 -2.83 11.99 0.25
CA LYS A 81 -2.31 13.07 1.09
C LYS A 81 -0.80 12.90 1.29
N SER A 82 -0.03 13.90 0.85
CA SER A 82 1.43 13.91 1.04
C SER A 82 1.79 14.29 2.47
N CYS A 83 2.77 13.61 3.06
CA CYS A 83 3.27 13.90 4.41
C CYS A 83 4.58 14.71 4.41
N MET A 84 5.26 14.84 3.26
CA MET A 84 6.51 15.58 3.14
C MET A 84 6.65 16.22 1.76
N LYS A 85 7.59 17.18 1.63
CA LYS A 85 7.99 17.78 0.36
C LYS A 85 9.41 17.34 0.00
N ILE A 86 9.82 17.57 -1.24
CA ILE A 86 11.20 17.31 -1.67
C ILE A 86 12.13 18.22 -0.85
N GLY A 87 13.16 17.63 -0.24
CA GLY A 87 14.16 18.37 0.54
C GLY A 87 13.81 18.65 2.00
N THR A 88 12.61 18.31 2.48
CA THR A 88 12.22 18.59 3.89
C THR A 88 12.59 17.48 4.87
N GLY A 89 13.18 16.38 4.39
CA GLY A 89 13.39 15.19 5.21
C GLY A 89 12.09 14.52 5.65
N CYS A 90 12.21 13.58 6.58
CA CYS A 90 11.10 12.83 7.15
C CYS A 90 10.35 13.66 8.19
N GLN A 91 9.05 13.87 7.99
CA GLN A 91 8.21 14.70 8.86
C GLN A 91 7.12 13.88 9.59
N VAL A 92 6.75 12.72 9.04
CA VAL A 92 5.74 11.82 9.57
C VAL A 92 6.28 10.40 9.53
N HIS A 93 6.10 9.68 10.62
CA HIS A 93 6.52 8.31 10.82
C HIS A 93 5.30 7.39 10.91
N LEU A 94 5.53 6.09 10.75
CA LEU A 94 4.53 5.06 10.95
C LEU A 94 4.31 4.88 12.45
N LYS A 95 3.63 5.87 13.03
CA LYS A 95 3.38 6.04 14.46
C LYS A 95 1.93 6.45 14.68
N ALA A 96 1.26 5.84 15.66
CA ALA A 96 -0.20 5.98 15.84
C ALA A 96 -0.64 7.43 16.08
N ASN A 97 0.16 8.21 16.79
CA ASN A 97 -0.16 9.60 17.14
C ASN A 97 0.18 10.63 16.04
N GLU A 98 0.88 10.23 14.97
CA GLU A 98 1.21 11.10 13.84
C GLU A 98 0.29 10.88 12.62
N LEU A 99 -0.52 9.83 12.64
CA LEU A 99 -1.42 9.42 11.56
C LEU A 99 -2.88 9.68 11.93
N PRO A 100 -3.77 9.94 10.95
CA PRO A 100 -5.19 10.07 11.22
C PRO A 100 -5.78 8.73 11.69
N LYS A 101 -6.87 8.82 12.47
CA LYS A 101 -7.74 7.67 12.77
C LYS A 101 -8.50 7.22 11.51
N GLY A 102 -9.16 6.07 11.59
CA GLY A 102 -9.83 5.41 10.48
C GLY A 102 -8.89 4.54 9.66
N THR A 103 -9.35 4.18 8.45
CA THR A 103 -8.62 3.30 7.54
C THR A 103 -7.82 4.11 6.52
N ILE A 104 -6.50 3.93 6.53
CA ILE A 104 -5.60 4.55 5.56
C ILE A 104 -4.64 3.52 4.95
N ILE A 105 -4.11 3.83 3.78
CA ILE A 105 -3.04 3.07 3.14
C ILE A 105 -1.78 3.93 3.15
N CYS A 106 -0.81 3.59 4.00
CA CYS A 106 0.45 4.31 4.10
C CYS A 106 1.43 3.86 3.00
N ARG A 107 2.00 4.83 2.30
CA ARG A 107 3.11 4.60 1.37
C ARG A 107 4.43 4.82 2.09
N LEU A 108 5.25 3.78 2.08
CA LEU A 108 6.55 3.73 2.73
C LEU A 108 7.65 3.49 1.70
N THR A 109 8.91 3.55 2.13
CA THR A 109 10.03 3.15 1.27
C THR A 109 9.89 1.68 0.87
N ARG A 110 9.68 1.44 -0.43
CA ARG A 110 9.53 0.11 -1.07
C ARG A 110 8.41 -0.76 -0.46
N HIS A 111 7.40 -0.16 0.17
CA HIS A 111 6.33 -0.92 0.85
C HIS A 111 5.05 -0.12 0.93
N PHE A 112 3.93 -0.83 0.99
CA PHE A 112 2.59 -0.31 1.27
C PHE A 112 2.03 -1.09 2.46
N THR A 113 1.34 -0.41 3.35
CA THR A 113 0.69 -1.07 4.49
C THR A 113 -0.65 -0.41 4.78
N CYS A 114 -1.63 -1.18 5.23
CA CYS A 114 -2.89 -0.65 5.70
C CYS A 114 -2.78 -0.34 7.19
N VAL A 115 -3.27 0.82 7.62
CA VAL A 115 -3.41 1.19 9.03
C VAL A 115 -4.88 1.43 9.29
N ILE A 116 -5.42 0.77 10.32
CA ILE A 116 -6.80 0.92 10.76
C ILE A 116 -6.76 1.38 12.21
N ASP A 117 -7.22 2.60 12.48
CA ASP A 117 -7.27 3.19 13.82
C ASP A 117 -5.95 3.09 14.61
N GLY A 118 -4.83 3.30 13.93
CA GLY A 118 -3.50 3.24 14.53
C GLY A 118 -2.88 1.85 14.66
N VAL A 119 -3.53 0.81 14.11
CA VAL A 119 -3.05 -0.57 14.06
C VAL A 119 -2.56 -0.93 12.66
N ILE A 120 -1.33 -1.42 12.55
CA ILE A 120 -0.76 -1.91 11.29
C ILE A 120 -1.43 -3.23 10.94
N ASN A 121 -1.98 -3.33 9.73
CA ASN A 121 -2.53 -4.55 9.16
C ASN A 121 -1.66 -5.00 7.98
N ASP A 122 -0.78 -5.96 8.25
CA ASP A 122 0.17 -6.50 7.27
C ASP A 122 0.65 -7.90 7.66
N THR A 123 1.54 -8.48 6.86
CA THR A 123 2.17 -9.78 7.11
C THR A 123 3.35 -9.72 8.08
N TYR A 124 3.83 -8.53 8.44
CA TYR A 124 4.92 -8.31 9.41
C TYR A 124 4.84 -6.89 10.00
N ASP A 125 5.39 -6.68 11.21
CA ASP A 125 5.53 -5.34 11.77
C ASP A 125 6.52 -4.53 10.94
N CYS A 126 5.98 -3.59 10.19
CA CYS A 126 6.73 -2.81 9.24
C CYS A 126 7.13 -1.42 9.78
N SER A 127 6.86 -1.10 11.05
CA SER A 127 7.05 0.20 11.69
C SER A 127 8.49 0.64 11.92
N ARG A 128 9.43 -0.33 12.03
CA ARG A 128 10.82 -0.09 12.44
C ARG A 128 10.89 0.67 13.76
N GLU A 129 10.25 0.12 14.80
CA GLU A 129 10.16 0.77 16.12
C GLU A 129 9.54 2.17 16.01
N GLU A 130 8.49 2.29 15.18
CA GLU A 130 7.81 3.56 14.86
C GLU A 130 8.68 4.64 14.18
N ASN A 131 9.90 4.33 13.76
CA ASN A 131 10.81 5.28 13.10
C ASN A 131 10.72 5.24 11.56
N ARG A 132 9.80 4.45 10.98
CA ARG A 132 9.69 4.36 9.52
C ARG A 132 8.94 5.54 8.93
N CYS A 133 9.60 6.27 8.04
CA CYS A 133 9.01 7.40 7.33
C CYS A 133 7.81 7.05 6.45
N VAL A 134 6.75 7.86 6.58
CA VAL A 134 5.53 7.82 5.76
C VAL A 134 5.62 8.92 4.71
N TYR A 135 5.71 8.55 3.43
CA TYR A 135 5.74 9.52 2.33
C TYR A 135 4.40 10.23 2.14
N GLY A 136 3.34 9.56 2.52
CA GLY A 136 1.96 10.00 2.44
C GLY A 136 1.06 8.79 2.58
N TYR A 137 -0.24 9.05 2.58
CA TYR A 137 -1.24 8.00 2.70
C TYR A 137 -2.41 8.26 1.77
N TYR A 138 -3.09 7.17 1.41
CA TYR A 138 -4.41 7.24 0.80
C TYR A 138 -5.47 7.14 1.88
N TYR A 139 -6.53 7.93 1.75
CA TYR A 139 -7.68 7.94 2.64
C TYR A 139 -8.98 8.06 1.81
N LYS A 140 -10.11 7.71 2.42
CA LYS A 140 -11.44 7.86 1.84
C LYS A 140 -12.37 8.46 2.90
N ASP A 141 -13.20 9.43 2.48
CA ASP A 141 -14.18 10.09 3.35
C ASP A 141 -15.38 9.17 3.64
#